data_AF-A0A914AY03-F1
#
_entry.id   AF-A0A914AY03-F1
#
_cell.length_a   1.000
_cell.length_b   1.000
_cell.length_c   1.000
_cell.angle_alpha   90.00
_cell.angle_beta   90.00
_cell.angle_gamma   90.00
#
_symmetry.space_group_name_H-M   'P 1'
#
loop_
_entity.id
_entity.type
_entity.pdbx_description
1 polymer ?
#
loop_
_entity_poly.entity_id
_entity_poly.type
_entity_poly.pdbx_seq_one_letter_code
_entity_poly.pdbx_strand_id
1 'polypeptide(L)'
;MGKAEAASKDLDNIWKQKNISYPFSTTAVFVFGVPGNCLILRVYWTKARKTSTHVLIMALAWADLSVCLSMSTMIVKLALECGGNGANSIFFSLIATFADIGVPASLGITALIAADRYDCICRPQKRYCTPRRAKVAVFVVVLFSVMLGFPGGIREYLYPPILSINLLQPIAETIAVLTAFVTIGLCYGKVYAAILKHVKVGGILERTLTQDDQIAIKIDKDRTIPST
;
A
#
# COMPACT_ATOMS: atom_id res chain seq x y z
N MET A 1 3.95 25.49 -43.13
CA MET A 1 5.00 24.48 -42.88
C MET A 1 5.53 24.46 -41.44
N GLY A 2 5.81 25.60 -40.79
CA GLY A 2 6.43 25.62 -39.44
C GLY A 2 5.63 24.97 -38.27
N LYS A 3 4.29 24.93 -38.30
CA LYS A 3 3.49 24.28 -37.23
C LYS A 3 3.63 22.75 -37.19
N ALA A 4 3.78 22.11 -38.35
CA ALA A 4 3.91 20.65 -38.42
C ALA A 4 5.31 20.19 -37.95
N GLU A 5 6.35 20.97 -38.25
CA GLU A 5 7.72 20.70 -37.81
C GLU A 5 7.89 20.89 -36.29
N ALA A 6 7.23 21.90 -35.71
CA ALA A 6 7.19 22.10 -34.26
C ALA A 6 6.48 20.94 -33.53
N ALA A 7 5.33 20.48 -34.04
CA ALA A 7 4.61 19.33 -33.47
C ALA A 7 5.41 18.02 -33.54
N SER A 8 6.19 17.81 -34.62
CA SER A 8 7.07 16.65 -34.75
C SER A 8 8.19 16.65 -33.71
N LYS A 9 8.81 17.81 -33.44
CA LYS A 9 9.89 17.93 -32.43
C LYS A 9 9.36 17.75 -31.00
N ASP A 10 8.16 18.25 -30.71
CA ASP A 10 7.52 18.04 -29.40
C ASP A 10 7.19 16.57 -29.15
N LEU A 11 6.65 15.87 -30.15
CA LEU A 11 6.42 14.43 -30.05
C LEU A 11 7.74 13.68 -29.79
N ASP A 12 8.81 14.01 -30.50
CA ASP A 12 10.11 13.35 -30.35
C ASP A 12 10.72 13.56 -28.95
N ASN A 13 10.56 14.76 -28.38
CA ASN A 13 10.95 15.07 -27.01
C ASN A 13 10.09 14.32 -25.98
N ILE A 14 8.78 14.23 -26.20
CA ILE A 14 7.87 13.47 -25.33
C ILE A 14 8.24 11.97 -25.36
N TRP A 15 8.55 11.42 -26.55
CA TRP A 15 8.99 10.03 -26.71
C TRP A 15 10.33 9.77 -26.03
N LYS A 16 11.31 10.67 -26.19
CA LYS A 16 12.60 10.57 -25.47
C LYS A 16 12.43 10.63 -23.96
N GLN A 17 11.61 11.54 -23.45
CA GLN A 17 11.40 11.70 -22.02
C GLN A 17 10.66 10.50 -21.40
N LYS A 18 9.66 9.94 -22.11
CA LYS A 18 9.00 8.69 -21.71
C LYS A 18 9.98 7.51 -21.73
N ASN A 19 10.80 7.38 -22.77
CA ASN A 19 11.77 6.29 -22.90
C ASN A 19 12.89 6.33 -21.86
N ILE A 20 13.23 7.50 -21.31
CA ILE A 20 14.26 7.62 -20.26
C ILE A 20 13.69 7.50 -18.85
N SER A 21 12.50 8.08 -18.57
CA SER A 21 11.92 8.04 -17.21
C SER A 21 11.43 6.65 -16.80
N TYR A 22 10.76 5.92 -17.71
CA TYR A 22 10.21 4.60 -17.42
C TYR A 22 11.24 3.56 -16.94
N PRO A 23 12.38 3.35 -17.63
CA PRO A 23 13.38 2.37 -17.19
C PRO A 23 14.06 2.80 -15.88
N PHE A 24 14.24 4.09 -15.65
CA PHE A 24 14.84 4.58 -14.40
C PHE A 24 13.96 4.28 -13.19
N SER A 25 12.68 4.64 -13.23
CA SER A 25 11.74 4.39 -12.14
C SER A 25 11.57 2.90 -11.85
N THR A 26 11.47 2.07 -12.89
CA THR A 26 11.30 0.62 -12.74
C THR A 26 12.56 -0.07 -12.20
N THR A 27 13.75 0.38 -12.61
CA THR A 27 15.03 -0.12 -12.06
C THR A 27 15.16 0.21 -10.58
N ALA A 28 14.80 1.44 -10.17
CA ALA A 28 14.81 1.83 -8.76
C ALA A 28 13.83 0.97 -7.94
N VAL A 29 12.61 0.76 -8.43
CA VAL A 29 11.61 -0.12 -7.78
C VAL A 29 12.15 -1.55 -7.64
N PHE A 30 12.86 -2.08 -8.63
CA PHE A 30 13.46 -3.40 -8.53
C PHE A 30 14.59 -3.46 -7.48
N VAL A 31 15.54 -2.52 -7.55
CA VAL A 31 16.73 -2.50 -6.67
C VAL A 31 16.36 -2.31 -5.21
N PHE A 32 15.35 -1.49 -4.90
CA PHE A 32 14.92 -1.27 -3.52
C PHE A 32 13.77 -2.20 -3.09
N GLY A 33 12.84 -2.48 -4.00
CA GLY A 33 11.63 -3.25 -3.71
C GLY A 33 11.90 -4.73 -3.48
N VAL A 34 12.77 -5.37 -4.27
CA VAL A 34 13.08 -6.80 -4.08
C VAL A 34 13.78 -7.06 -2.74
N PRO A 35 14.93 -6.44 -2.42
CA PRO A 35 15.59 -6.71 -1.14
C PRO A 35 14.76 -6.24 0.05
N GLY A 36 14.04 -5.11 -0.07
CA GLY A 36 13.18 -4.60 0.99
C GLY A 36 12.07 -5.59 1.37
N ASN A 37 11.32 -6.07 0.37
CA ASN A 37 10.22 -7.01 0.62
C ASN A 37 10.72 -8.41 1.00
N CYS A 38 11.85 -8.88 0.45
CA CYS A 38 12.51 -10.11 0.88
C CYS A 38 12.95 -10.06 2.36
N LEU A 39 13.50 -8.92 2.81
CA LEU A 39 13.88 -8.72 4.21
C LEU A 39 12.66 -8.77 5.12
N ILE A 40 11.55 -8.12 4.74
CA ILE A 40 10.29 -8.17 5.48
C ILE A 40 9.81 -9.64 5.60
N LEU A 41 9.76 -10.39 4.50
CA LEU A 41 9.37 -11.79 4.56
C LEU A 41 10.28 -12.60 5.50
N ARG A 42 11.60 -12.45 5.38
CA ARG A 42 12.56 -13.16 6.23
C ARG A 42 12.35 -12.86 7.72
N VAL A 43 12.21 -11.58 8.07
CA VAL A 43 12.04 -11.14 9.47
C VAL A 43 10.70 -11.59 10.06
N TYR A 44 9.61 -11.55 9.27
CA TYR A 44 8.29 -11.95 9.77
C TYR A 44 8.07 -13.46 9.74
N TRP A 45 8.83 -14.21 8.93
CA TRP A 45 8.81 -15.67 8.94
C TRP A 45 9.40 -16.28 10.21
N THR A 46 10.44 -15.65 10.76
CA THR A 46 11.14 -16.13 11.96
C THR A 46 10.42 -15.81 13.28
N LYS A 47 9.37 -14.98 13.26
CA LYS A 47 8.60 -14.65 14.47
C LYS A 47 7.67 -15.80 14.89
N ALA A 48 7.85 -16.29 16.12
CA ALA A 48 7.05 -17.37 16.70
C ALA A 48 5.56 -17.03 16.91
N ARG A 49 5.23 -15.77 17.23
CA ARG A 49 3.83 -15.33 17.45
C ARG A 49 3.30 -14.53 16.25
N LYS A 50 2.36 -15.11 15.51
CA LYS A 50 1.73 -14.48 14.33
C LYS A 50 0.47 -13.72 14.74
N THR A 51 0.52 -12.38 14.66
CA THR A 51 -0.64 -11.49 14.86
C THR A 51 -1.39 -11.26 13.54
N SER A 52 -2.59 -10.66 13.57
CA SER A 52 -3.32 -10.29 12.34
C SER A 52 -2.44 -9.42 11.44
N THR A 53 -1.80 -8.42 12.02
CA THR A 53 -0.94 -7.49 11.29
C THR A 53 0.27 -8.18 10.66
N HIS A 54 0.86 -9.19 11.31
CA HIS A 54 1.97 -9.94 10.71
C HIS A 54 1.53 -10.64 9.41
N VAL A 55 0.32 -11.20 9.39
CA VAL A 55 -0.24 -11.83 8.18
C VAL A 55 -0.45 -10.79 7.07
N LEU A 56 -0.99 -9.61 7.41
CA LEU A 56 -1.22 -8.54 6.44
C LEU A 56 0.11 -8.02 5.85
N ILE A 57 1.12 -7.80 6.69
CA ILE A 57 2.44 -7.33 6.25
C ILE A 57 3.12 -8.38 5.37
N MET A 58 3.04 -9.67 5.73
CA MET A 58 3.58 -10.73 4.88
C MET A 58 2.85 -10.83 3.54
N ALA A 59 1.52 -10.67 3.53
CA ALA A 59 0.74 -10.66 2.29
C ALA A 59 1.10 -9.46 1.40
N LEU A 60 1.29 -8.27 2.00
CA LEU A 60 1.74 -7.08 1.28
C LEU A 60 3.12 -7.29 0.66
N ALA A 61 4.07 -7.84 1.42
CA ALA A 61 5.42 -8.11 0.91
C ALA A 61 5.42 -9.12 -0.25
N TRP A 62 4.54 -10.12 -0.23
CA TRP A 62 4.35 -11.04 -1.36
C TRP A 62 3.76 -10.33 -2.59
N ALA A 63 2.74 -9.49 -2.40
CA ALA A 63 2.14 -8.71 -3.48
C ALA A 63 3.18 -7.77 -4.10
N ASP A 64 3.92 -7.02 -3.28
CA ASP A 64 4.94 -6.08 -3.74
C ASP A 64 6.10 -6.80 -4.46
N LEU A 65 6.53 -7.98 -3.98
CA LEU A 65 7.51 -8.80 -4.71
C LEU A 65 7.00 -9.24 -6.07
N SER A 66 5.74 -9.68 -6.16
CA SER A 66 5.15 -10.09 -7.43
C SER A 66 5.11 -8.94 -8.44
N VAL A 67 4.79 -7.73 -7.99
CA VAL A 67 4.81 -6.51 -8.83
C VAL A 67 6.23 -6.14 -9.23
N CYS A 68 7.18 -6.14 -8.28
CA CYS A 68 8.57 -5.79 -8.57
C CYS A 68 9.21 -6.74 -9.60
N LEU A 69 8.93 -8.04 -9.49
CA LEU A 69 9.38 -9.06 -10.45
C LEU A 69 8.67 -8.91 -11.80
N SER A 70 7.37 -8.59 -11.80
CA SER A 70 6.63 -8.42 -13.05
C SER A 70 7.13 -7.18 -13.81
N MET A 71 7.39 -6.08 -13.11
CA MET A 71 7.95 -4.85 -13.70
C MET A 71 9.35 -5.05 -14.27
N SER A 72 10.22 -5.85 -13.63
CA SER A 72 11.56 -6.09 -14.17
C SER A 72 11.54 -6.87 -15.48
N THR A 73 10.61 -7.82 -15.63
CA THR A 73 10.47 -8.57 -16.90
C THR A 73 9.94 -7.71 -18.04
N MET A 74 9.17 -6.65 -17.75
CA MET A 74 8.76 -5.65 -18.76
C MET A 74 9.98 -4.90 -19.33
N ILE A 75 10.97 -4.58 -18.49
CA ILE A 75 12.23 -3.97 -18.96
C ILE A 75 12.97 -4.93 -19.90
N VAL A 76 13.02 -6.22 -19.55
CA VAL A 76 13.66 -7.25 -20.37
C VAL A 76 12.94 -7.38 -21.72
N LYS A 77 11.60 -7.36 -21.73
CA LYS A 77 10.79 -7.35 -22.97
C LYS A 77 11.20 -6.19 -23.88
N LEU A 78 11.22 -4.98 -23.33
CA LEU A 78 11.58 -3.76 -24.06
C LEU A 78 13.01 -3.81 -24.60
N ALA A 79 13.96 -4.31 -23.80
CA ALA A 79 15.35 -4.47 -24.21
C ALA A 79 15.51 -5.48 -25.38
N LEU A 80 14.76 -6.58 -25.34
CA LEU A 80 14.76 -7.59 -26.41
C LEU A 80 14.13 -7.04 -27.70
N GLU A 81 13.02 -6.30 -27.59
CA GLU A 81 12.37 -5.63 -28.73
C GLU A 81 13.30 -4.59 -29.38
N CYS A 82 13.99 -3.78 -28.58
CA CYS A 82 15.02 -2.85 -29.07
C CYS A 82 16.19 -3.57 -29.74
N GLY A 83 16.52 -4.79 -29.30
CA GLY A 83 17.55 -5.64 -29.89
C GLY A 83 17.12 -6.35 -31.19
N GLY A 84 15.90 -6.11 -31.68
CA GLY A 84 15.37 -6.73 -32.90
C GLY A 84 14.87 -8.17 -32.71
N ASN A 85 14.89 -8.70 -31.48
CA ASN A 85 14.29 -9.99 -31.17
C ASN A 85 12.81 -9.75 -30.79
N GLY A 86 11.90 -10.34 -31.56
CA GLY A 86 10.47 -10.25 -31.28
C GLY A 86 10.13 -10.87 -29.91
N ALA A 87 9.90 -10.04 -28.89
CA ALA A 87 9.54 -10.46 -27.54
C ALA A 87 8.02 -10.73 -27.38
N ASN A 88 7.33 -11.08 -28.46
CA ASN A 88 5.91 -11.44 -28.44
C ASN A 88 5.72 -12.91 -28.02
N SER A 89 6.10 -13.20 -26.77
CA SER A 89 5.81 -14.47 -26.13
C SER A 89 4.64 -14.31 -25.16
N ILE A 90 3.77 -15.33 -25.13
CA ILE A 90 2.69 -15.50 -24.14
C ILE A 90 3.23 -15.28 -22.71
N PHE A 91 4.49 -15.63 -22.47
CA PHE A 91 5.18 -15.41 -21.21
C PHE A 91 5.14 -13.95 -20.74
N PHE A 92 5.43 -12.98 -21.62
CA PHE A 92 5.46 -11.56 -21.24
C PHE A 92 4.06 -11.00 -20.98
N SER A 93 3.06 -11.44 -21.73
CA SER A 93 1.66 -11.03 -21.52
C SER A 93 1.09 -11.58 -20.20
N LEU A 94 1.41 -12.83 -19.86
CA LEU A 94 1.05 -13.39 -18.56
C LEU A 94 1.67 -12.59 -17.41
N ILE A 95 2.95 -12.21 -17.54
CA ILE A 95 3.62 -11.45 -16.48
C ILE A 95 3.10 -10.01 -16.38
N ALA A 96 2.81 -9.35 -17.51
CA ALA A 96 2.13 -8.06 -17.51
C ALA A 96 0.78 -8.14 -16.76
N THR A 97 0.02 -9.21 -16.98
CA THR A 97 -1.23 -9.46 -16.25
C THR A 97 -1.02 -9.60 -14.74
N PHE A 98 0.09 -10.23 -14.30
CA PHE A 98 0.42 -10.30 -12.87
C PHE A 98 0.74 -8.92 -12.27
N ALA A 99 1.37 -8.02 -13.03
CA ALA A 99 1.59 -6.65 -12.58
C ALA A 99 0.25 -5.91 -12.38
N ASP A 100 -0.65 -6.01 -13.36
CA ASP A 100 -1.98 -5.37 -13.33
C ASP A 100 -2.85 -5.88 -12.17
N ILE A 101 -2.67 -7.13 -11.76
CA ILE A 101 -3.35 -7.70 -10.58
C ILE A 101 -2.64 -7.29 -9.27
N GLY A 102 -1.31 -7.26 -9.28
CA GLY A 102 -0.51 -7.06 -8.07
C GLY A 102 -0.61 -5.64 -7.50
N VAL A 103 -0.72 -4.61 -8.36
CA VAL A 103 -0.86 -3.21 -7.93
C VAL A 103 -2.14 -2.96 -7.11
N PRO A 104 -3.35 -3.29 -7.60
CA PRO A 104 -4.56 -3.13 -6.81
C PRO A 104 -4.59 -4.04 -5.59
N ALA A 105 -3.94 -5.22 -5.64
CA ALA A 105 -3.84 -6.10 -4.48
C ALA A 105 -3.00 -5.47 -3.36
N SER A 106 -1.84 -4.91 -3.69
CA SER A 106 -0.97 -4.21 -2.73
C SER A 106 -1.70 -3.01 -2.10
N LEU A 107 -2.40 -2.21 -2.91
CA LEU A 107 -3.17 -1.07 -2.41
C LEU A 107 -4.33 -1.51 -1.50
N GLY A 108 -5.07 -2.55 -1.89
CA GLY A 108 -6.16 -3.10 -1.09
C GLY A 108 -5.68 -3.69 0.24
N ILE A 109 -4.54 -4.40 0.25
CA ILE A 109 -3.92 -4.91 1.48
C ILE A 109 -3.45 -3.74 2.35
N THR A 110 -2.92 -2.67 1.76
CA THR A 110 -2.54 -1.45 2.48
C THR A 110 -3.75 -0.79 3.15
N ALA A 111 -4.89 -0.71 2.46
CA ALA A 111 -6.14 -0.24 3.05
C ALA A 111 -6.61 -1.14 4.21
N LEU A 112 -6.44 -2.46 4.07
CA LEU A 112 -6.75 -3.42 5.13
C LEU A 112 -5.83 -3.27 6.35
N ILE A 113 -4.55 -2.95 6.15
CA ILE A 113 -3.62 -2.61 7.23
C ILE A 113 -4.08 -1.33 7.95
N ALA A 114 -4.49 -0.30 7.21
CA ALA A 114 -5.02 0.93 7.80
C ALA A 114 -6.26 0.66 8.67
N ALA A 115 -7.15 -0.22 8.20
CA ALA A 115 -8.32 -0.66 8.96
C ALA A 115 -7.96 -1.51 10.20
N ASP A 116 -7.00 -2.44 10.11
CA ASP A 116 -6.49 -3.22 11.25
C ASP A 116 -5.90 -2.30 12.32
N ARG A 117 -5.19 -1.24 11.92
CA ARG A 117 -4.64 -0.23 12.84
C ARG A 117 -5.73 0.62 13.50
N TYR A 118 -6.74 1.02 12.73
CA TYR A 118 -7.91 1.71 13.28
C TYR A 118 -8.61 0.87 14.36
N ASP A 119 -8.86 -0.41 14.09
CA ASP A 119 -9.50 -1.30 15.07
C ASP A 119 -8.63 -1.49 16.33
N CYS A 120 -7.32 -1.70 16.16
CA CYS A 120 -6.41 -1.88 17.29
C CYS A 120 -6.31 -0.65 18.21
N ILE A 121 -6.30 0.56 17.64
CA ILE A 121 -6.08 1.80 18.39
C ILE A 121 -7.38 2.37 18.93
N CYS A 122 -8.42 2.45 18.10
CA CYS A 122 -9.67 3.08 18.47
C CYS A 122 -10.62 2.14 19.25
N ARG A 123 -10.41 0.81 19.20
CA ARG A 123 -11.29 -0.18 19.85
C ARG A 123 -10.51 -1.33 20.55
N PRO A 124 -9.63 -1.02 21.52
CA PRO A 124 -8.79 -2.03 22.17
C PRO A 124 -9.58 -3.15 22.88
N GLN A 125 -10.77 -2.86 23.42
CA GLN A 125 -11.59 -3.84 24.15
C GLN A 125 -12.49 -4.72 23.26
N LYS A 126 -12.73 -4.34 22.00
CA LYS A 126 -13.59 -5.09 21.05
C LYS A 126 -12.87 -5.26 19.72
N ARG A 127 -11.69 -5.89 19.75
CA ARG A 127 -10.90 -6.16 18.55
C ARG A 127 -11.68 -7.09 17.61
N TYR A 128 -12.17 -6.55 16.50
CA TYR A 128 -12.86 -7.30 15.46
C TYR A 128 -11.89 -8.04 14.54
N CYS A 129 -10.67 -7.52 14.37
CA CYS A 129 -9.67 -8.07 13.48
C CYS A 129 -8.87 -9.20 14.13
N THR A 130 -9.32 -10.44 13.90
CA THR A 130 -8.60 -11.66 14.29
C THR A 130 -7.71 -12.16 13.14
N PRO A 131 -6.63 -12.92 13.41
CA PRO A 131 -5.74 -13.41 12.35
C PRO A 131 -6.46 -14.31 11.32
N ARG A 132 -7.53 -15.01 11.70
CA ARG A 132 -8.35 -15.78 10.77
C ARG A 132 -9.11 -14.86 9.80
N ARG A 133 -9.75 -13.80 10.32
CA ARG A 133 -10.46 -12.81 9.51
C ARG A 133 -9.52 -12.01 8.61
N ALA A 134 -8.31 -11.70 9.09
CA ALA A 134 -7.30 -11.04 8.29
C ALA A 134 -6.92 -11.86 7.04
N LYS A 135 -6.75 -13.19 7.19
CA LYS A 135 -6.51 -14.09 6.04
C LYS A 135 -7.66 -14.07 5.03
N VAL A 136 -8.91 -14.13 5.52
CA VAL A 136 -10.10 -14.08 4.66
C VAL A 136 -10.18 -12.73 3.94
N ALA A 137 -9.93 -11.63 4.63
CA ALA A 137 -9.95 -10.30 4.04
C ALA A 137 -8.86 -10.12 2.98
N VAL A 138 -7.64 -10.61 3.22
CA VAL A 138 -6.57 -10.65 2.19
C VAL A 138 -7.02 -11.45 0.99
N PHE A 139 -7.61 -12.63 1.20
CA PHE A 139 -8.09 -13.47 0.11
C PHE A 139 -9.16 -12.76 -0.74
N VAL A 140 -10.12 -12.08 -0.09
CA VAL A 140 -11.15 -11.30 -0.78
C VAL A 140 -10.55 -10.14 -1.58
N VAL A 141 -9.58 -9.43 -1.00
CA VAL A 141 -8.87 -8.34 -1.70
C VAL A 141 -8.15 -8.87 -2.93
N VAL A 142 -7.38 -9.95 -2.79
CA VAL A 142 -6.65 -10.56 -3.92
C VAL A 142 -7.62 -11.04 -5.00
N LEU A 143 -8.74 -11.67 -4.63
CA LEU A 143 -9.76 -12.10 -5.59
C LEU A 143 -10.36 -10.92 -6.35
N PHE A 144 -10.67 -9.83 -5.65
CA PHE A 144 -11.16 -8.61 -6.26
C PHE A 144 -10.14 -7.99 -7.22
N SER A 145 -8.86 -7.98 -6.84
CA SER A 145 -7.75 -7.51 -7.68
C SER A 145 -7.57 -8.37 -8.93
N VAL A 146 -7.73 -9.70 -8.81
CA VAL A 146 -7.71 -10.61 -9.98
C VAL A 146 -8.85 -10.25 -10.94
N MET A 147 -10.06 -10.01 -10.43
CA MET A 147 -11.20 -9.64 -11.27
C MET A 147 -11.00 -8.29 -11.99
N LEU A 148 -10.30 -7.35 -11.38
CA LEU A 148 -9.96 -6.06 -12.00
C LEU A 148 -8.83 -6.17 -13.03
N GLY A 149 -7.79 -6.96 -12.76
CA GLY A 149 -6.62 -7.08 -13.62
C GLY A 149 -6.78 -8.04 -14.80
N PHE A 150 -7.63 -9.07 -14.68
CA PHE A 150 -7.81 -10.10 -15.72
C PHE A 150 -8.27 -9.54 -17.09
N PRO A 151 -9.23 -8.60 -17.17
CA PRO A 151 -9.57 -7.94 -18.43
C PRO A 151 -8.39 -7.23 -19.11
N GLY A 152 -7.39 -6.77 -18.34
CA GLY A 152 -6.17 -6.15 -18.86
C GLY A 152 -5.29 -7.12 -19.63
N GLY A 153 -5.11 -8.32 -19.09
CA GLY A 153 -4.43 -9.41 -19.79
C GLY A 153 -5.13 -9.81 -21.08
N ILE A 154 -6.47 -9.88 -21.05
CA ILE A 154 -7.29 -10.16 -22.23
C ILE A 154 -7.10 -9.07 -23.30
N ARG A 155 -7.06 -7.79 -22.90
CA ARG A 155 -6.83 -6.66 -23.81
C ARG A 155 -5.49 -6.76 -24.53
N GLU A 156 -4.44 -7.20 -23.86
CA GLU A 156 -3.12 -7.37 -24.50
C GLU A 156 -3.08 -8.57 -25.46
N TYR A 157 -3.98 -9.54 -25.28
CA TYR A 157 -4.06 -10.74 -26.12
C TYR A 157 -5.01 -10.59 -27.33
N LEU A 158 -6.14 -9.89 -27.20
CA LEU A 158 -7.13 -9.72 -28.27
C LEU A 158 -6.85 -8.49 -29.14
N TYR A 159 -6.32 -8.72 -30.34
CA TYR A 159 -6.40 -7.79 -31.46
C TYR A 159 -7.51 -8.23 -32.43
N PRO A 160 -8.50 -7.37 -32.77
CA PRO A 160 -8.67 -5.97 -32.38
C PRO A 160 -9.26 -5.81 -30.98
N PRO A 161 -8.97 -4.69 -30.29
CA PRO A 161 -9.42 -4.49 -28.94
C PRO A 161 -10.91 -4.11 -28.88
N ILE A 162 -11.63 -4.69 -27.93
CA ILE A 162 -13.06 -4.43 -27.71
C ILE A 162 -13.21 -3.07 -27.01
N LEU A 163 -13.93 -2.12 -27.64
CA LEU A 163 -14.11 -0.74 -27.17
C LEU A 163 -14.59 -0.64 -25.70
N SER A 164 -15.51 -1.53 -25.29
CA SER A 164 -16.06 -1.54 -23.93
C SER A 164 -15.03 -1.89 -22.86
N ILE A 165 -14.13 -2.84 -23.12
CA ILE A 165 -13.09 -3.26 -22.17
C ILE A 165 -12.06 -2.13 -21.99
N ASN A 166 -11.66 -1.49 -23.08
CA ASN A 166 -10.67 -0.39 -23.06
C ASN A 166 -11.13 0.84 -22.27
N LEU A 167 -12.43 1.11 -22.23
CA LEU A 167 -12.99 2.26 -21.50
C LEU A 167 -13.36 1.89 -20.06
N LEU A 168 -14.06 0.76 -19.87
CA LEU A 168 -14.63 0.43 -18.56
C LEU A 168 -13.56 -0.02 -17.55
N GLN A 169 -12.55 -0.75 -18.00
CA GLN A 169 -11.49 -1.26 -17.13
C GLN A 169 -10.69 -0.15 -16.42
N PRO A 170 -10.07 0.82 -17.12
CA PRO A 170 -9.29 1.86 -16.44
C PRO A 170 -10.16 2.74 -15.53
N ILE A 171 -11.44 2.93 -15.87
CA ILE A 171 -12.39 3.65 -15.01
C ILE A 171 -12.63 2.86 -13.71
N ALA A 172 -12.93 1.56 -13.81
CA ALA A 172 -13.17 0.71 -12.66
C ALA A 172 -11.94 0.63 -11.74
N GLU A 173 -10.75 0.49 -12.32
CA GLU A 173 -9.48 0.49 -11.59
C GLU A 173 -9.25 1.83 -10.89
N THR A 174 -9.46 2.95 -11.59
CA THR A 174 -9.32 4.30 -11.04
C THR A 174 -10.28 4.53 -9.86
N ILE A 175 -11.55 4.11 -9.99
CA ILE A 175 -12.53 4.21 -8.91
C ILE A 175 -12.11 3.35 -7.71
N ALA A 176 -11.63 2.13 -7.94
CA ALA A 176 -11.16 1.25 -6.89
C ALA A 176 -9.97 1.87 -6.14
N VAL A 177 -9.01 2.44 -6.88
CA VAL A 177 -7.84 3.14 -6.33
C VAL A 177 -8.25 4.35 -5.51
N LEU A 178 -9.12 5.21 -6.03
CA LEU A 178 -9.65 6.37 -5.31
C LEU A 178 -10.36 5.96 -4.02
N THR A 179 -11.19 4.92 -4.09
CA THR A 179 -11.90 4.38 -2.93
C THR A 179 -10.93 3.89 -1.86
N ALA A 180 -9.83 3.22 -2.27
CA ALA A 180 -8.80 2.77 -1.34
C ALA A 180 -8.06 3.95 -0.69
N PHE A 181 -7.68 4.98 -1.45
CA PHE A 181 -7.04 6.18 -0.90
C PHE A 181 -7.93 6.92 0.09
N VAL A 182 -9.22 7.10 -0.23
CA VAL A 182 -10.20 7.70 0.68
C VAL A 182 -10.31 6.87 1.96
N THR A 183 -10.40 5.55 1.83
CA THR A 183 -10.48 4.64 2.98
C THR A 183 -9.23 4.76 3.87
N ILE A 184 -8.03 4.73 3.27
CA ILE A 184 -6.75 4.91 3.97
C ILE A 184 -6.74 6.25 4.70
N GLY A 185 -7.06 7.35 4.01
CA GLY A 185 -7.05 8.69 4.59
C GLY A 185 -8.02 8.83 5.77
N LEU A 186 -9.25 8.31 5.63
CA LEU A 186 -10.24 8.33 6.70
C LEU A 186 -9.82 7.48 7.90
N CYS A 187 -9.26 6.29 7.67
CA CYS A 187 -8.76 5.42 8.73
C CYS A 187 -7.60 6.07 9.49
N TYR A 188 -6.59 6.57 8.78
CA TYR A 188 -5.44 7.23 9.41
C TYR A 188 -5.80 8.54 10.11
N GLY A 189 -6.69 9.35 9.53
CA GLY A 189 -7.18 10.56 10.18
C GLY A 189 -7.86 10.28 11.51
N LYS A 190 -8.70 9.23 11.58
CA LYS A 190 -9.33 8.81 12.84
C LYS A 190 -8.33 8.23 13.85
N VAL A 191 -7.37 7.45 13.39
CA VAL A 191 -6.28 6.93 14.25
C VAL A 191 -5.50 8.10 14.87
N TYR A 192 -5.11 9.08 14.06
CA TYR A 192 -4.37 10.24 14.52
C TYR A 192 -5.15 11.05 15.55
N ALA A 193 -6.44 11.31 15.30
CA ALA A 193 -7.31 12.00 16.26
C ALA A 193 -7.47 11.23 17.59
N ALA A 194 -7.55 9.90 17.54
CA ALA A 194 -7.62 9.07 18.73
C ALA A 194 -6.33 9.17 19.56
N ILE A 195 -5.16 9.08 18.91
CA ILE A 195 -3.86 9.22 19.57
C ILE A 195 -3.74 10.59 20.24
N LEU A 196 -4.11 11.67 19.55
CA LEU A 196 -4.10 13.02 20.14
C LEU A 196 -5.01 13.13 21.36
N LYS A 197 -6.20 12.51 21.33
CA LYS A 197 -7.09 12.46 22.48
C LYS A 197 -6.46 11.71 23.66
N HIS A 198 -5.79 10.59 23.41
CA HIS A 198 -5.10 9.82 24.45
C HIS A 198 -3.94 10.59 25.09
N VAL A 199 -3.12 11.28 24.28
CA VAL A 199 -2.04 12.13 24.80
C VAL A 199 -2.58 13.27 25.66
N LYS A 200 -3.69 13.91 25.23
CA LYS A 200 -4.34 14.97 26.00
C LYS A 200 -4.88 14.46 27.35
N VAL A 201 -5.54 13.30 27.36
CA VAL A 201 -6.07 12.71 28.60
C VAL A 201 -4.93 12.26 29.52
N GLY A 202 -3.87 11.66 28.98
CA GLY A 202 -2.67 11.27 29.75
C GLY A 202 -2.03 12.47 30.46
N GLY A 203 -1.87 13.59 29.75
CA GLY A 203 -1.31 14.81 30.33
C GLY A 203 -2.22 15.48 31.38
N ILE A 204 -3.55 15.28 31.30
CA ILE A 204 -4.47 15.75 32.36
C ILE A 204 -4.34 14.87 33.60
N LEU A 205 -4.32 13.54 33.42
CA LEU A 205 -4.21 12.59 34.52
C LEU A 205 -2.90 12.78 35.29
N GLU A 206 -1.79 12.98 34.59
CA GLU A 206 -0.48 13.24 35.20
C GLU A 206 -0.47 14.54 36.04
N ARG A 207 -1.17 15.58 35.58
CA ARG A 207 -1.34 16.84 36.35
C ARG A 207 -2.23 16.65 37.57
N THR A 208 -3.28 15.84 37.48
CA THR A 208 -4.15 15.56 38.63
C THR A 208 -3.40 14.77 39.70
N LEU A 209 -2.65 13.73 39.30
CA LEU A 209 -1.84 12.94 40.23
C LEU A 209 -0.78 13.80 40.93
N THR A 210 -0.05 14.64 40.19
CA THR A 210 0.93 15.55 40.80
C THR A 210 0.28 16.58 41.72
N GLN A 211 -0.95 17.02 41.44
CA GLN A 211 -1.67 17.94 42.33
C GLN A 211 -2.14 17.25 43.62
N ASP A 212 -2.67 16.03 43.54
CA ASP A 212 -3.10 15.25 44.70
C ASP A 212 -1.91 14.91 45.62
N ASP A 213 -0.76 14.56 45.05
CA ASP A 213 0.48 14.33 45.80
C ASP A 213 0.94 15.59 46.56
N GLN A 214 0.88 16.76 45.93
CA GLN A 214 1.23 18.04 46.57
C GLN A 214 0.26 18.40 47.71
N ILE A 215 -1.04 18.10 47.55
CA ILE A 215 -2.04 18.31 48.60
C ILE A 215 -1.78 17.37 49.78
N ALA A 216 -1.47 16.09 49.54
CA ALA A 216 -1.16 15.13 50.58
C ALA A 216 0.04 15.56 51.43
N ILE A 217 1.12 16.04 50.79
CA ILE A 217 2.31 16.57 51.47
C ILE A 217 1.97 17.78 52.35
N LYS A 218 1.09 18.67 51.89
CA LYS A 218 0.70 19.85 52.65
C LYS A 218 -0.10 19.50 53.91
N ILE A 219 -1.04 18.55 53.83
CA ILE A 219 -1.85 18.10 54.97
C ILE A 219 -0.98 17.44 56.05
N ASP A 220 0.03 16.67 55.65
CA ASP A 220 0.96 16.04 56.59
C ASP A 220 1.80 17.08 57.34
N LYS A 221 2.28 18.12 56.63
CA LYS A 221 3.00 19.24 57.25
C LYS A 221 2.15 19.98 58.29
N ASP A 222 0.88 20.24 58.00
CA ASP A 222 -0.02 20.94 58.92
C ASP A 222 -0.38 20.10 60.17
N ARG A 223 -0.32 18.77 60.11
CA ARG A 223 -0.52 17.89 61.29
C ARG A 223 0.65 17.87 62.26
N THR A 224 1.86 18.17 61.79
CA THR A 224 3.09 18.08 62.61
C THR A 224 3.39 19.34 63.42
N ILE A 225 2.60 20.41 63.30
CA ILE A 225 2.79 21.66 64.05
C ILE A 225 2.01 21.53 65.38
N PRO A 226 2.68 21.43 66.55
CA PRO A 226 2.01 21.35 67.84
C PRO A 226 1.39 22.71 68.18
N SER A 227 0.15 22.72 68.69
CA SER A 227 -0.50 23.91 69.22
C SER A 227 0.19 24.35 70.52
N THR A 228 1.15 25.26 70.40
CA THR A 228 1.74 26.03 71.50
C THR A 228 0.86 27.20 71.90
#